data_AF-A0A8H5EUS3-F1
#
_entry.id   AF-A0A8H5EUS3-F1
#
_cell.length_a   1.000
_cell.length_b   1.000
_cell.length_c   1.000
_cell.angle_alpha   90.00
_cell.angle_beta   90.00
_cell.angle_gamma   90.00
#
_symmetry.space_group_name_H-M   'P 1'
#
loop_
_entity.id
_entity.type
_entity.pdbx_description
1 polymer ?
#
loop_
_entity_poly.entity_id
_entity_poly.type
_entity_poly.pdbx_seq_one_letter_code
_entity_poly.pdbx_strand_id
1 'polypeptide(L)'
;MDPDDTGELRNPFPSPPSHYTKYTTHNLNLLALVKEREPQNPDANQYELLKDQHDVPDWPLVQLEPPRVDWILEEEDAYYDVFGDRWFVKEKIPSLGELGGHQLYPSDPAIDRRPTLLSILRSLLISYSSLTGALLLPPPITAEVVPEWQQHVEWINILSQNLMAAANDLRPVQVIS
;
A
#
# COMPACT_ATOMS: atom_id res chain seq x y z
N MET A 1 -39.76 19.47 -21.20
CA MET A 1 -39.11 20.48 -20.37
C MET A 1 -39.32 19.99 -18.96
N ASP A 2 -38.39 19.15 -18.50
CA ASP A 2 -38.51 18.37 -17.27
C ASP A 2 -38.34 19.28 -16.05
N PRO A 3 -39.17 19.12 -14.99
CA PRO A 3 -39.04 19.86 -13.76
C PRO A 3 -38.25 19.01 -12.75
N ASP A 4 -36.92 18.98 -12.84
CA ASP A 4 -36.07 18.26 -11.88
C ASP A 4 -34.79 19.06 -11.52
N ASP A 5 -34.90 20.39 -11.55
CA ASP A 5 -33.79 21.32 -11.33
C ASP A 5 -33.98 22.17 -10.06
N THR A 6 -34.35 21.51 -8.96
CA THR A 6 -34.22 22.08 -7.62
C THR A 6 -33.19 21.25 -6.87
N GLY A 7 -32.03 21.86 -6.61
CA GLY A 7 -30.88 21.26 -5.93
C GLY A 7 -31.20 20.68 -4.56
N GLU A 8 -31.72 19.46 -4.55
CA GLU A 8 -31.67 18.59 -3.39
C GLU A 8 -30.20 18.35 -3.09
N LEU A 9 -29.84 18.59 -1.83
CA LEU A 9 -28.55 18.34 -1.24
C LEU A 9 -28.16 16.87 -1.49
N ARG A 10 -27.53 16.59 -2.63
CA ARG A 10 -27.12 15.24 -3.01
C ARG A 10 -26.20 14.73 -1.91
N ASN A 11 -26.66 13.73 -1.18
CA ASN A 11 -25.87 13.12 -0.11
C ASN A 11 -24.51 12.72 -0.70
N PRO A 12 -23.39 13.29 -0.21
CA PRO A 12 -22.06 13.00 -0.76
C PRO A 12 -21.63 11.56 -0.48
N PHE A 13 -22.33 10.87 0.43
CA PHE A 13 -22.08 9.48 0.74
C PHE A 13 -22.84 8.57 -0.23
N PRO A 14 -22.17 7.58 -0.84
CA PRO A 14 -22.85 6.58 -1.63
C PRO A 14 -23.86 5.84 -0.76
N SER A 15 -25.00 5.47 -1.34
CA SER A 15 -25.92 4.56 -0.67
C SER A 15 -25.24 3.23 -0.38
N PRO A 16 -25.57 2.55 0.73
CA PRO A 16 -24.99 1.26 1.05
C PRO A 16 -25.24 0.24 -0.08
N PRO A 17 -24.37 -0.77 -0.23
CA PRO A 17 -24.53 -1.79 -1.27
C PRO A 17 -25.89 -2.48 -1.18
N SER A 18 -26.60 -2.66 -2.30
CA SER A 18 -27.98 -3.21 -2.35
C SER A 18 -28.18 -4.51 -1.56
N HIS A 19 -27.13 -5.32 -1.46
CA HIS A 19 -27.09 -6.58 -0.71
C HIS A 19 -27.30 -6.42 0.80
N TYR A 20 -27.13 -5.23 1.39
CA TYR A 20 -27.30 -5.02 2.83
C TYR A 20 -28.70 -5.43 3.33
N THR A 21 -29.72 -5.24 2.50
CA THR A 21 -31.12 -5.58 2.80
C THR A 21 -31.34 -7.09 2.97
N LYS A 22 -30.43 -7.92 2.45
CA LYS A 22 -30.50 -9.38 2.54
C LYS A 22 -30.05 -9.90 3.91
N TYR A 23 -29.35 -9.09 4.72
CA TYR A 23 -28.86 -9.46 6.05
C TYR A 23 -29.96 -9.37 7.11
N THR A 24 -31.00 -10.21 6.98
CA THR A 24 -32.06 -10.35 7.97
C THR A 24 -31.74 -11.49 8.94
N THR A 25 -32.27 -11.44 10.17
CA THR A 25 -32.12 -12.51 11.16
C THR A 25 -32.61 -13.86 10.61
N HIS A 26 -33.70 -13.85 9.83
CA HIS A 26 -34.22 -15.04 9.18
C HIS A 26 -33.22 -15.63 8.17
N ASN A 27 -32.70 -14.82 7.25
CA ASN A 27 -31.76 -15.30 6.22
C ASN A 27 -30.44 -15.79 6.83
N LEU A 28 -29.98 -15.16 7.91
CA LEU A 28 -28.79 -15.61 8.65
C LEU A 28 -29.02 -16.96 9.34
N ASN A 29 -30.22 -17.19 9.89
CA ASN A 29 -30.59 -18.48 10.46
C ASN A 29 -30.68 -19.57 9.39
N LEU A 30 -31.24 -19.25 8.21
CA LEU A 30 -31.25 -20.17 7.08
C LEU A 30 -29.83 -20.51 6.61
N LEU A 31 -28.93 -19.52 6.53
CA LEU A 31 -27.52 -19.78 6.21
C LEU A 31 -26.87 -20.70 7.25
N ALA A 32 -27.12 -20.49 8.54
CA ALA A 32 -26.60 -21.36 9.59
C ALA A 32 -27.09 -22.81 9.44
N LEU A 33 -28.37 -23.00 9.10
CA LEU A 33 -28.95 -24.33 8.83
C LEU A 33 -28.34 -24.99 7.59
N VAL A 34 -28.10 -24.24 6.52
CA VAL A 34 -27.41 -24.77 5.32
C VAL A 34 -26.02 -25.26 5.69
N LYS A 35 -25.28 -24.51 6.50
CA LYS A 35 -23.93 -24.91 6.97
C LYS A 35 -23.94 -26.13 7.88
N GLU A 36 -24.95 -26.25 8.74
CA GLU A 36 -25.08 -27.42 9.60
C GLU A 36 -25.35 -28.70 8.78
N ARG A 37 -26.18 -28.59 7.74
CA ARG A 37 -26.61 -29.73 6.92
C ARG A 37 -25.57 -30.11 5.87
N GLU A 38 -24.87 -29.14 5.30
CA GLU A 38 -23.86 -29.35 4.26
C GLU A 38 -22.65 -28.43 4.48
N PRO A 39 -21.71 -28.82 5.37
CA PRO A 39 -20.56 -28.00 5.72
C PRO A 39 -19.46 -27.98 4.66
N GLN A 40 -19.48 -28.90 3.69
CA GLN A 40 -18.37 -29.16 2.76
C GLN A 40 -18.63 -28.68 1.33
N ASN A 41 -19.89 -28.42 0.95
CA ASN A 41 -20.24 -28.08 -0.41
C ASN A 41 -20.98 -26.72 -0.51
N PRO A 42 -20.29 -25.63 -0.88
CA PRO A 42 -20.90 -24.32 -1.03
C PRO A 42 -21.85 -24.21 -2.25
N ASP A 43 -21.79 -25.15 -3.19
CA ASP A 43 -22.64 -25.18 -4.39
C ASP A 43 -23.85 -26.12 -4.26
N ALA A 44 -24.13 -26.62 -3.04
CA ALA A 44 -25.25 -27.51 -2.80
C ALA A 44 -26.60 -26.83 -3.08
N ASN A 45 -27.57 -27.60 -3.59
CA ASN A 45 -28.88 -27.09 -3.92
C ASN A 45 -29.65 -26.65 -2.65
N GLN A 46 -29.64 -25.34 -2.37
CA GLN A 46 -30.22 -24.78 -1.14
C GLN A 46 -31.70 -25.10 -0.96
N TYR A 47 -32.46 -25.16 -2.05
CA TYR A 47 -33.89 -25.50 -1.99
C TYR A 47 -34.11 -26.94 -1.58
N GLU A 48 -33.18 -27.83 -1.95
CA GLU A 48 -33.27 -29.21 -1.53
C GLU A 48 -32.88 -29.42 -0.08
N LEU A 49 -31.92 -28.63 0.40
CA LEU A 49 -31.48 -28.65 1.78
C LEU A 49 -32.49 -28.03 2.73
N LEU A 50 -33.28 -27.04 2.29
CA LEU A 50 -34.22 -26.27 3.10
C LEU A 50 -35.70 -26.54 2.77
N LYS A 51 -36.03 -27.72 2.22
CA LYS A 51 -37.42 -28.09 1.84
C LYS A 51 -38.43 -27.98 2.99
N ASP A 52 -37.97 -28.08 4.23
CA ASP A 52 -38.73 -27.99 5.47
C ASP A 52 -38.96 -26.54 5.95
N GLN A 53 -38.25 -25.57 5.37
CA GLN A 53 -38.36 -24.15 5.74
C GLN A 53 -39.29 -23.41 4.77
N HIS A 54 -39.92 -22.36 5.28
CA HIS A 54 -40.73 -21.43 4.48
C HIS A 54 -39.89 -20.21 4.10
N ASP A 55 -40.29 -19.50 3.05
CA ASP A 55 -39.68 -18.25 2.60
C ASP A 55 -38.18 -18.33 2.24
N VAL A 56 -37.75 -19.46 1.69
CA VAL A 56 -36.37 -19.64 1.17
C VAL A 56 -36.14 -18.67 0.00
N PRO A 57 -35.15 -17.76 0.07
CA PRO A 57 -34.92 -16.78 -0.98
C PRO A 57 -34.44 -17.37 -2.30
N ASP A 58 -34.74 -16.68 -3.41
CA ASP A 58 -34.36 -17.17 -4.75
C ASP A 58 -32.86 -17.08 -5.06
N TRP A 59 -32.13 -16.32 -4.24
CA TRP A 59 -30.69 -16.07 -4.38
C TRP A 59 -29.88 -16.95 -3.44
N PRO A 60 -28.59 -17.23 -3.75
CA PRO A 60 -27.75 -18.11 -2.95
C PRO A 60 -27.46 -17.52 -1.56
N LEU A 61 -27.84 -18.21 -0.49
CA LEU A 61 -27.58 -17.78 0.90
C LEU A 61 -26.09 -17.60 1.21
N VAL A 62 -25.21 -18.29 0.47
CA VAL A 62 -23.75 -18.16 0.55
C VAL A 62 -23.27 -16.73 0.28
N GLN A 63 -24.05 -15.89 -0.43
CA GLN A 63 -23.73 -14.46 -0.62
C GLN A 63 -23.67 -13.66 0.68
N LEU A 64 -24.26 -14.15 1.78
CA LEU A 64 -24.20 -13.48 3.09
C LEU A 64 -22.89 -13.77 3.84
N GLU A 65 -22.05 -14.66 3.33
CA GLU A 65 -20.75 -14.93 3.91
C GLU A 65 -19.81 -13.74 3.76
N PRO A 66 -18.87 -13.56 4.69
CA PRO A 66 -17.79 -12.62 4.47
C PRO A 66 -17.03 -13.00 3.18
N PRO A 67 -16.59 -12.02 2.39
CA PRO A 67 -15.75 -12.30 1.23
C PRO A 67 -14.51 -13.08 1.67
N ARG A 68 -14.06 -14.03 0.85
CA ARG A 68 -12.84 -14.78 1.14
C ARG A 68 -11.68 -13.80 1.24
N VAL A 69 -10.93 -13.80 2.33
CA VAL A 69 -9.77 -12.91 2.52
C VAL A 69 -8.48 -13.56 2.03
N ASP A 70 -8.48 -14.90 1.94
CA ASP A 70 -7.30 -15.70 1.60
C ASP A 70 -6.76 -15.40 0.20
N TRP A 71 -7.64 -15.08 -0.75
CA TRP A 71 -7.26 -14.68 -2.13
C TRP A 71 -6.25 -13.52 -2.17
N ILE A 72 -6.37 -12.53 -1.27
CA ILE A 72 -5.47 -11.38 -1.20
C ILE A 72 -4.10 -11.86 -0.73
N LEU A 73 -4.03 -12.84 0.16
CA LEU A 73 -2.77 -13.37 0.70
C LEU A 73 -2.05 -14.29 -0.29
N GLU A 74 -2.78 -14.92 -1.20
CA GLU A 74 -2.26 -15.80 -2.26
C GLU A 74 -1.60 -15.02 -3.41
N GLU A 75 -1.96 -13.75 -3.62
CA GLU A 75 -1.35 -12.91 -4.65
C GLU A 75 0.10 -12.53 -4.30
N GLU A 76 1.01 -12.58 -5.29
CA GLU A 76 2.45 -12.29 -5.09
C GLU A 76 2.73 -10.87 -4.59
N ASP A 77 1.85 -9.93 -4.92
CA ASP A 77 1.89 -8.53 -4.50
C ASP A 77 0.60 -8.12 -3.76
N ALA A 78 0.09 -9.01 -2.90
CA ALA A 78 -1.05 -8.77 -2.01
C ALA A 78 -1.18 -7.31 -1.54
N TYR A 79 -2.25 -6.62 -1.94
CA TYR A 79 -2.55 -5.24 -1.55
C TYR A 79 -4.04 -5.01 -1.29
N TYR A 80 -4.37 -3.93 -0.61
CA TYR A 80 -5.73 -3.41 -0.46
C TYR A 80 -5.72 -1.89 -0.61
N ASP A 81 -6.71 -1.34 -1.30
CA ASP A 81 -6.82 0.10 -1.54
C ASP A 81 -7.76 0.73 -0.49
N VAL A 82 -7.32 1.79 0.17
CA VAL A 82 -8.06 2.54 1.19
C VAL A 82 -8.05 4.00 0.82
N PHE A 83 -9.22 4.58 0.53
CA PHE A 83 -9.37 6.00 0.17
C PHE A 83 -8.49 6.48 -1.00
N GLY A 84 -8.15 5.58 -1.93
CA GLY A 84 -7.29 5.89 -3.08
C GLY A 84 -5.81 5.61 -2.83
N ASP A 85 -5.42 5.27 -1.61
CA ASP A 85 -4.07 4.83 -1.27
C ASP A 85 -3.96 3.32 -1.29
N ARG A 86 -2.89 2.81 -1.91
CA ARG A 86 -2.60 1.37 -1.98
C ARG A 86 -1.74 0.93 -0.81
N TRP A 87 -2.23 -0.07 -0.07
CA TRP A 87 -1.54 -0.67 1.07
C TRP A 87 -1.14 -2.10 0.75
N PHE A 88 0.15 -2.39 0.76
CA PHE A 88 0.65 -3.76 0.56
C PHE A 88 0.54 -4.56 1.86
N VAL A 89 0.03 -5.79 1.77
CA VAL A 89 -0.09 -6.71 2.92
C VAL A 89 1.28 -7.19 3.39
N LYS A 90 2.22 -7.39 2.47
CA LYS A 90 3.64 -7.58 2.78
C LYS A 90 4.40 -6.36 2.29
N GLU A 91 4.93 -5.58 3.23
CA GLU A 91 5.77 -4.42 2.89
C GLU A 91 7.10 -4.92 2.30
N LYS A 92 7.19 -4.94 0.96
CA LYS A 92 8.47 -5.09 0.26
C LYS A 92 9.06 -3.69 0.15
N ILE A 93 10.08 -3.39 0.96
CA ILE A 93 10.85 -2.16 0.77
C ILE A 93 11.82 -2.44 -0.38
N PRO A 94 11.65 -1.80 -1.55
CA PRO A 94 12.58 -1.99 -2.65
C PRO A 94 13.95 -1.45 -2.26
N SER A 95 14.99 -2.19 -2.63
CA SER A 95 16.37 -1.78 -2.41
C SER A 95 16.72 -0.56 -3.29
N LEU A 96 17.72 0.21 -2.88
CA LEU A 96 18.14 1.39 -3.64
C LEU A 96 18.56 1.04 -5.08
N GLY A 97 19.18 -0.13 -5.29
CA GLY A 97 19.55 -0.63 -6.62
C GLY A 97 18.34 -0.97 -7.49
N GLU A 98 17.27 -1.53 -6.92
CA GLU A 98 16.02 -1.84 -7.64
C GLU A 98 15.27 -0.58 -8.05
N LEU A 99 15.39 0.51 -7.28
CA LEU A 99 14.87 1.83 -7.62
C LEU A 99 15.72 2.58 -8.66
N GLY A 100 16.79 1.97 -9.19
CA GLY A 100 17.72 2.59 -10.13
C GLY A 100 18.66 3.63 -9.50
N GLY A 101 18.73 3.67 -8.16
CA GLY A 101 19.60 4.56 -7.40
C GLY A 101 21.05 4.08 -7.33
N HIS A 102 21.97 5.01 -7.13
CA HIS A 102 23.38 4.70 -6.94
C HIS A 102 23.64 4.21 -5.52
N GLN A 103 23.63 2.90 -5.31
CA GLN A 103 23.96 2.30 -4.02
C GLN A 103 25.46 2.38 -3.74
N LEU A 104 25.83 3.11 -2.67
CA LEU A 104 27.21 3.37 -2.24
C LEU A 104 27.66 2.48 -1.08
N TYR A 105 26.73 1.74 -0.46
CA TYR A 105 27.01 0.80 0.62
C TYR A 105 26.90 -0.66 0.13
N PRO A 106 27.60 -1.62 0.75
CA PRO A 106 27.54 -3.02 0.34
C PRO A 106 26.12 -3.59 0.37
N SER A 107 25.68 -4.23 -0.71
CA SER A 107 24.37 -4.90 -0.78
C SER A 107 24.32 -6.16 0.09
N ASP A 108 25.47 -6.82 0.30
CA ASP A 108 25.57 -8.02 1.14
C ASP A 108 25.29 -7.68 2.63
N PRO A 109 24.25 -8.28 3.26
CA PRO A 109 23.96 -8.07 4.67
C PRO A 109 24.99 -8.68 5.63
N ALA A 110 25.88 -9.57 5.17
CA ALA A 110 26.94 -10.15 6.00
C ALA A 110 28.10 -9.18 6.29
N ILE A 111 28.22 -8.09 5.51
CA ILE A 111 29.30 -7.11 5.64
C ILE A 111 28.87 -5.99 6.59
N ASP A 112 29.76 -5.59 7.50
CA ASP A 112 29.52 -4.43 8.38
C ASP A 112 29.41 -3.13 7.56
N ARG A 113 28.20 -2.57 7.51
CA ARG A 113 27.87 -1.37 6.73
C ARG A 113 28.22 -0.06 7.45
N ARG A 114 28.41 -0.09 8.78
CA ARG A 114 28.68 1.09 9.62
C ARG A 114 29.83 1.98 9.12
N PRO A 115 31.02 1.44 8.74
CA PRO A 115 32.11 2.28 8.25
C PRO A 115 31.76 3.02 6.96
N THR A 116 31.05 2.38 6.05
CA THR A 116 30.63 2.99 4.78
C THR A 116 29.55 4.04 4.99
N LEU A 117 28.57 3.78 5.85
CA LEU A 117 27.54 4.77 6.21
C LEU A 117 28.14 5.99 6.90
N LEU A 118 29.13 5.80 7.77
CA LEU A 118 29.85 6.91 8.39
C LEU A 118 30.63 7.73 7.35
N SER A 119 31.22 7.08 6.34
CA SER A 119 31.87 7.76 5.21
C SER A 119 30.86 8.58 4.40
N ILE A 120 29.70 8.00 4.06
CA ILE A 120 28.61 8.67 3.35
C ILE A 120 28.13 9.92 4.11
N LEU A 121 27.93 9.80 5.43
CA LEU A 121 27.55 10.93 6.29
C LEU A 121 28.61 12.04 6.29
N ARG A 122 29.89 11.68 6.38
CA ARG A 122 30.99 12.66 6.30
C ARG A 122 31.00 13.37 4.95
N SER A 123 30.84 12.63 3.86
CA SER A 123 30.74 13.21 2.51
C SER A 123 29.54 14.14 2.40
N LEU A 124 28.38 13.79 2.97
CA LEU A 124 27.18 14.65 2.97
C LEU A 124 27.46 15.98 3.67
N LEU A 125 28.11 15.95 4.84
CA LEU A 125 28.46 17.16 5.59
C LEU A 125 29.46 18.05 4.82
N ILE A 126 30.46 17.43 4.17
CA ILE A 126 31.43 18.16 3.35
C ILE A 126 30.71 18.78 2.14
N SER A 127 29.90 18.02 1.40
CA SER A 127 29.12 18.52 0.25
C SER A 127 28.19 19.66 0.65
N TYR A 128 27.55 19.59 1.83
CA TYR A 128 26.74 20.69 2.35
C TYR A 128 27.58 21.94 2.65
N SER A 129 28.78 21.78 3.24
CA SER A 129 29.69 22.91 3.48
C SER A 129 30.21 23.53 2.17
N SER A 130 30.46 22.72 1.15
CA SER A 130 30.85 23.20 -0.18
C SER A 130 29.69 23.90 -0.88
N LEU A 131 28.46 23.40 -0.73
CA LEU A 131 27.24 24.03 -1.25
C LEU A 131 27.07 25.45 -0.69
N THR A 132 27.20 25.64 0.63
CA THR A 132 27.06 26.98 1.22
C THR A 132 28.13 27.94 0.72
N GLY A 133 29.36 27.46 0.47
CA GLY A 133 30.39 28.23 -0.21
C GLY A 133 30.04 28.57 -1.66
N ALA A 134 29.55 27.61 -2.44
CA ALA A 134 29.17 27.79 -3.83
C ALA A 134 27.99 28.75 -4.02
N LEU A 135 27.06 28.80 -3.07
CA LEU A 135 25.92 29.74 -3.09
C LEU A 135 26.36 31.21 -2.90
N LEU A 136 27.53 31.45 -2.33
CA LEU A 136 28.09 32.80 -2.16
C LEU A 136 28.87 33.28 -3.39
N LEU A 137 29.10 32.40 -4.38
CA LEU A 137 29.76 32.77 -5.62
C LEU A 137 28.82 33.57 -6.52
N PRO A 138 29.35 34.50 -7.34
CA PRO A 138 28.53 35.21 -8.30
C PRO A 138 27.87 34.24 -9.29
N PRO A 139 26.63 34.51 -9.74
CA PRO A 139 25.97 33.66 -10.72
C PRO A 139 26.75 33.62 -12.04
N PRO A 140 26.74 32.48 -12.76
CA PRO A 140 27.44 32.37 -14.02
C PRO A 140 26.89 33.36 -15.05
N ILE A 141 27.80 34.02 -15.76
CA ILE A 141 27.49 35.08 -16.74
C ILE A 141 26.89 34.48 -18.03
N THR A 142 27.18 33.21 -18.29
CA THR A 142 26.75 32.46 -19.47
C THR A 142 25.85 31.29 -19.08
N ALA A 143 24.73 31.12 -19.80
CA ALA A 143 23.76 30.06 -19.54
C ALA A 143 24.28 28.63 -19.78
N GLU A 144 25.45 28.49 -20.42
CA GLU A 144 26.10 27.21 -20.71
C GLU A 144 26.88 26.64 -19.52
N VAL A 145 27.19 27.48 -18.53
CA VAL A 145 27.96 27.06 -17.35
C VAL A 145 27.00 26.65 -16.24
N VAL A 146 26.95 25.35 -15.98
CA VAL A 146 26.20 24.77 -14.87
C VAL A 146 26.80 25.30 -13.55
N PRO A 147 26.00 25.98 -12.69
CA PRO A 147 26.49 26.42 -11.39
C PRO A 147 26.96 25.26 -10.52
N GLU A 148 28.08 25.45 -9.82
CA GLU A 148 28.67 24.42 -8.95
C GLU A 148 27.70 23.91 -7.86
N TRP A 149 26.82 24.79 -7.37
CA TRP A 149 25.80 24.42 -6.38
C TRP A 149 24.88 23.30 -6.87
N GLN A 150 24.60 23.22 -8.17
CA GLN A 150 23.72 22.18 -8.74
C GLN A 150 24.34 20.79 -8.56
N GLN A 151 25.65 20.68 -8.78
CA GLN A 151 26.37 19.44 -8.58
C GLN A 151 26.37 19.03 -7.09
N HIS A 152 26.56 19.98 -6.17
CA HIS A 152 26.51 19.70 -4.74
C HIS A 152 25.12 19.23 -4.30
N VAL A 153 24.04 19.81 -4.85
CA VAL A 153 22.65 19.38 -4.58
C VAL A 153 22.41 17.94 -5.07
N GLU A 154 22.89 17.60 -6.26
CA GLU A 154 22.76 16.24 -6.81
C GLU A 154 23.46 15.20 -5.91
N TRP A 155 24.69 15.50 -5.47
CA TRP A 155 25.41 14.64 -4.54
C TRP A 155 24.70 14.52 -3.20
N ILE A 156 24.17 15.61 -2.65
CA ILE A 156 23.39 15.59 -1.41
C ILE A 156 22.18 14.66 -1.57
N ASN A 157 21.45 14.76 -2.69
CA ASN A 157 20.31 13.89 -2.97
C ASN A 157 20.70 12.41 -2.97
N ILE A 158 21.77 12.05 -3.70
CA ILE A 158 22.28 10.68 -3.78
C ILE A 158 22.71 10.17 -2.39
N LEU A 159 23.48 10.96 -1.64
CA LEU A 159 23.99 10.58 -0.32
C LEU A 159 22.85 10.42 0.70
N SER A 160 21.85 11.32 0.67
CA SER A 160 20.66 11.24 1.51
C SER A 160 19.81 10.01 1.20
N GLN A 161 19.60 9.68 -0.08
CA GLN A 161 18.89 8.46 -0.48
C GLN A 161 19.59 7.20 0.02
N ASN A 162 20.93 7.16 -0.04
CA ASN A 162 21.72 6.05 0.51
C ASN A 162 21.53 5.87 2.02
N LEU A 163 21.52 6.95 2.79
CA LEU A 163 21.29 6.89 4.24
C LEU A 163 19.86 6.45 4.56
N MET A 164 18.86 6.95 3.83
CA MET A 164 17.46 6.55 4.02
C MET A 164 17.24 5.08 3.67
N ALA A 165 17.79 4.62 2.55
CA ALA A 165 17.70 3.21 2.14
C ALA A 165 18.35 2.28 3.16
N ALA A 166 19.56 2.61 3.62
CA ALA A 166 20.25 1.82 4.63
C ALA A 166 19.51 1.78 5.98
N ALA A 167 18.83 2.86 6.36
CA ALA A 167 17.98 2.88 7.55
C ALA A 167 16.72 2.03 7.35
N ASN A 168 16.12 2.06 6.16
CA ASN A 168 14.96 1.25 5.82
C ASN A 168 15.29 -0.26 5.84
N ASP A 169 16.47 -0.64 5.37
CA ASP A 169 16.97 -2.03 5.44
C ASP A 169 17.05 -2.57 6.88
N LEU A 170 17.20 -1.69 7.88
CA LEU A 170 17.27 -2.06 9.30
C LEU A 170 15.89 -2.18 9.98
N ARG A 171 14.80 -1.72 9.34
CA ARG A 171 13.45 -1.76 9.93
C ARG A 171 13.04 -3.17 10.40
N PRO A 172 13.27 -4.26 9.64
CA PRO A 172 12.87 -5.59 10.08
C PRO A 172 13.56 -6.03 11.37
N VAL A 173 14.81 -5.60 11.59
CA VAL A 173 15.59 -5.95 12.79
C VAL A 173 15.13 -5.14 14.01
N GLN A 174 14.71 -3.88 13.80
CA GLN A 174 14.27 -2.99 14.87
C GLN A 174 12.90 -3.36 15.45
N VAL A 175 12.01 -3.97 14.67
CA VAL A 175 10.68 -4.40 15.12
C VAL A 175 10.74 -5.63 16.03
N ILE A 176 11.86 -6.36 16.03
CA ILE A 176 12.07 -7.60 16.80
C ILE A 176 12.81 -7.32 18.14
N SER A 177 13.35 -6.11 18.33
CA SER A 177 14.05 -5.65 19.55
C SER A 177 13.10 -4.99 20.56
#